data_AF-A0A7Y0X3W7-F1
#
_entry.id   AF-A0A7Y0X3W7-F1
#
_cell.length_a   1.000
_cell.length_b   1.000
_cell.length_c   1.000
_cell.angle_alpha   90.00
_cell.angle_beta   90.00
_cell.angle_gamma   90.00
#
_symmetry.space_group_name_H-M   'P 1'
#
loop_
_entity.id
_entity.type
_entity.pdbx_description
1 polymer ?
#
loop_
_entity_poly.entity_id
_entity_poly.type
_entity_poly.pdbx_seq_one_letter_code
_entity_poly.pdbx_strand_id
1 'polypeptide(L)'
;LLFCGAVCWYPNRRYKHELKARDGFLIVVLFWTVLGSAGSIPFLIADNPNVSVTDAFFESFSALTTTGATVIVGLDELPKAILFYRQLLQWF
;
A
#
# COMPACT_ATOMS: atom_id res chain seq x y z
N LEU A 1 1.69 4.92 9.52
CA LEU A 1 2.57 3.85 8.99
C LEU A 1 3.94 3.83 9.63
N LEU A 2 4.72 4.92 9.59
CA LEU A 2 6.05 4.97 10.23
C LEU A 2 6.04 4.62 11.72
N PHE A 3 5.04 5.08 12.47
CA PHE A 3 4.85 4.69 13.87
C PHE A 3 4.65 3.18 14.03
N CYS A 4 3.73 2.57 13.28
CA CYS A 4 3.48 1.13 13.32
C CYS A 4 4.73 0.33 12.91
N GLY A 5 5.43 0.77 11.86
CA GLY A 5 6.69 0.17 11.44
C GLY A 5 7.77 0.24 12.52
N ALA A 6 7.91 1.38 13.19
CA ALA A 6 8.85 1.55 14.29
C ALA A 6 8.49 0.66 15.50
N VAL A 7 7.20 0.51 15.83
CA VAL A 7 6.72 -0.38 16.89
C VAL A 7 7.02 -1.85 16.56
N CYS A 8 6.84 -2.28 15.32
CA CYS A 8 7.18 -3.64 14.89
C CYS A 8 8.71 -3.89 14.86
N TRP A 9 9.49 -2.89 14.48
CA TRP A 9 10.95 -3.00 14.34
C TRP A 9 11.69 -2.94 15.69
N TYR A 10 11.30 -2.01 16.58
CA TYR A 10 12.00 -1.73 17.84
C TYR A 10 12.29 -2.96 18.72
N PRO A 11 11.32 -3.87 18.99
CA PRO A 11 11.59 -5.08 19.78
C PRO A 11 12.46 -6.10 19.03
N ASN A 12 12.40 -6.12 17.70
CA ASN A 12 13.05 -7.13 16.85
C ASN A 12 14.45 -6.72 16.36
N ARG A 13 14.92 -5.49 16.64
CA ARG A 13 16.17 -4.92 16.11
C ARG A 13 17.46 -5.67 16.42
N ARG A 14 17.46 -6.56 17.43
CA ARG A 14 18.64 -7.33 17.86
C ARG A 14 18.69 -8.73 17.27
N TYR A 15 17.64 -9.16 16.58
CA TYR A 15 17.54 -10.51 16.03
C TYR A 15 18.33 -10.61 14.72
N LYS A 16 19.34 -11.47 14.69
CA LYS A 16 20.10 -11.82 13.49
C LYS A 16 19.96 -13.32 13.26
N HIS A 17 19.24 -13.70 12.20
CA HIS A 17 19.06 -15.09 11.80
C HIS A 17 19.42 -15.24 10.33
N GLU A 18 20.02 -16.36 9.97
CA GLU A 18 20.23 -16.69 8.56
C GLU A 18 18.88 -16.91 7.88
N LEU A 19 18.63 -16.17 6.80
CA LEU A 19 17.40 -16.28 6.04
C LEU A 19 17.39 -17.60 5.27
N LYS A 20 16.39 -18.45 5.53
CA LYS A 20 16.14 -19.64 4.71
C LYS A 20 15.24 -19.28 3.54
N ALA A 21 15.23 -20.11 2.49
CA ALA A 21 14.38 -19.89 1.31
C ALA A 21 12.88 -19.71 1.67
N ARG A 22 12.38 -20.47 2.65
CA ARG A 22 10.99 -20.35 3.14
C ARG A 22 10.69 -18.97 3.73
N ASP A 23 11.66 -18.36 4.40
CA ASP A 23 11.50 -17.03 5.00
C ASP A 23 11.44 -15.97 3.89
N GLY A 24 12.21 -16.15 2.81
CA GLY A 24 12.13 -15.32 1.62
C GLY A 24 10.73 -15.27 0.99
N PHE A 25 10.09 -16.43 0.80
CA PHE A 25 8.72 -16.48 0.30
C PHE A 25 7.74 -15.72 1.20
N LEU A 26 7.85 -15.92 2.51
CA LEU A 26 6.99 -15.24 3.48
C LEU A 26 7.20 -13.72 3.45
N ILE A 27 8.46 -13.26 3.35
CA ILE A 27 8.79 -11.84 3.27
C ILE A 27 8.18 -11.21 2.02
N VAL A 28 8.26 -11.86 0.86
CA VAL A 28 7.69 -11.31 -0.39
C VAL A 28 6.17 -11.19 -0.29
N VAL A 29 5.47 -12.22 0.22
CA VAL A 29 4.01 -12.15 0.41
C VAL A 29 3.65 -11.04 1.38
N LEU A 30 4.32 -10.97 2.54
CA LEU A 30 4.08 -9.93 3.53
C LEU A 30 4.39 -8.53 2.99
N PHE A 31 5.42 -8.38 2.16
CA PHE A 31 5.76 -7.11 1.52
C PHE A 31 4.57 -6.58 0.73
N TRP A 32 4.05 -7.35 -0.23
CA TRP A 32 2.92 -6.90 -1.05
C TRP A 32 1.63 -6.74 -0.25
N THR A 33 1.33 -7.66 0.68
CA THR A 33 0.11 -7.57 1.49
C THR A 33 0.13 -6.36 2.43
N VAL A 34 1.24 -6.10 3.12
CA VAL A 34 1.35 -5.00 4.07
C VAL A 34 1.42 -3.66 3.34
N LEU A 35 2.23 -3.52 2.29
CA LEU A 35 2.31 -2.27 1.53
C LEU A 35 0.99 -1.98 0.80
N GLY A 36 0.35 -2.98 0.18
CA GLY A 36 -0.93 -2.77 -0.50
C GLY A 36 -2.06 -2.39 0.47
N SER A 37 -2.08 -3.00 1.66
CA SER A 37 -3.05 -2.62 2.71
C SER A 37 -2.72 -1.25 3.33
N ALA A 38 -1.45 -0.91 3.47
CA ALA A 38 -1.01 0.39 3.95
C ALA A 38 -1.32 1.51 2.94
N GLY A 39 -1.20 1.21 1.65
CA GLY A 39 -1.46 2.13 0.56
C GLY A 39 -2.93 2.47 0.35
N SER A 40 -3.86 1.68 0.92
CA SER A 40 -5.28 1.99 0.87
C SER A 40 -5.68 3.10 1.84
N ILE A 41 -4.86 3.37 2.87
CA ILE A 41 -5.17 4.33 3.94
C ILE A 41 -5.48 5.73 3.41
N PRO A 42 -4.69 6.34 2.49
CA PRO A 42 -5.01 7.66 1.95
C PRO A 42 -6.34 7.69 1.19
N PHE A 43 -6.70 6.60 0.48
CA PHE A 43 -7.98 6.50 -0.22
C PHE A 43 -9.16 6.32 0.75
N LEU A 44 -8.94 5.72 1.92
CA LEU A 44 -9.97 5.55 2.96
C LEU A 44 -10.23 6.83 3.78
N ILE A 45 -9.19 7.67 3.97
CA ILE A 45 -9.29 8.90 4.76
C ILE A 45 -9.69 10.09 3.89
N ALA A 46 -9.40 10.06 2.59
CA ALA A 46 -9.79 11.13 1.69
C ALA A 46 -11.32 11.16 1.51
N ASP A 47 -11.94 12.30 1.80
CA ASP A 47 -13.38 12.50 1.56
C ASP A 47 -13.74 12.53 0.07
N ASN A 48 -12.75 12.82 -0.79
CA ASN A 48 -12.89 12.87 -2.24
C ASN A 48 -11.73 12.11 -2.90
N PRO A 49 -11.94 10.96 -3.55
CA PRO A 49 -13.23 10.30 -3.79
C PRO A 49 -13.68 9.50 -2.57
N ASN A 50 -14.98 9.58 -2.23
CA ASN A 50 -15.59 8.71 -1.22
C ASN A 50 -15.77 7.31 -1.82
N VAL A 51 -14.74 6.49 -1.65
CA VAL A 51 -14.68 5.11 -2.15
C VAL A 51 -15.02 4.13 -1.04
N SER A 52 -15.63 3.00 -1.41
CA SER A 52 -15.84 1.92 -0.45
C SER A 52 -14.50 1.34 0.01
N VAL A 53 -14.51 0.62 1.15
CA VAL A 53 -13.29 -0.01 1.67
C VAL A 53 -12.69 -0.97 0.64
N THR A 54 -13.52 -1.74 -0.07
CA THR A 54 -13.06 -2.67 -1.10
C THR A 54 -12.43 -1.95 -2.28
N ASP A 55 -12.99 -0.80 -2.67
CA ASP A 55 -12.48 -0.01 -3.80
C ASP A 55 -11.15 0.66 -3.46
N ALA A 56 -11.00 1.17 -2.23
CA ALA A 56 -9.75 1.74 -1.74
C ALA A 56 -8.62 0.70 -1.72
N PHE A 57 -8.93 -0.52 -1.27
CA PHE A 57 -7.98 -1.63 -1.32
C PHE A 57 -7.67 -2.04 -2.76
N PHE A 58 -8.68 -2.18 -3.61
CA PHE A 58 -8.48 -2.52 -5.02
C PHE A 58 -7.58 -1.50 -5.72
N GLU A 59 -7.84 -0.20 -5.54
CA GLU A 59 -7.06 0.87 -6.14
C GLU A 59 -5.60 0.85 -5.66
N SER A 60 -5.39 0.67 -4.36
CA SER A 60 -4.05 0.58 -3.77
C SER A 60 -3.26 -0.62 -4.30
N PHE A 61 -3.87 -1.81 -4.27
CA PHE A 61 -3.21 -3.02 -4.76
C PHE A 61 -2.93 -2.92 -6.26
N SER A 62 -3.91 -2.48 -7.07
CA SER A 62 -3.75 -2.31 -8.51
C SER A 62 -2.65 -1.32 -8.88
N ALA A 63 -2.55 -0.20 -8.16
CA ALA A 63 -1.49 0.78 -8.35
C ALA A 63 -0.12 0.19 -7.96
N LEU A 64 -0.01 -0.40 -6.77
CA LEU A 64 1.25 -0.96 -6.24
C LEU A 64 1.78 -2.13 -7.08
N THR A 65 0.90 -2.99 -7.58
CA THR A 65 1.30 -4.11 -8.45
C THR A 65 1.47 -3.70 -9.90
N THR A 66 1.45 -2.40 -10.20
CA THR A 66 1.56 -1.83 -11.55
C THR A 66 0.53 -2.38 -12.55
N THR A 67 -0.61 -2.87 -12.04
CA THR A 67 -1.69 -3.43 -12.86
C THR A 67 -2.44 -2.34 -13.60
N GLY A 68 -2.61 -1.16 -12.97
CA GLY A 68 -3.19 0.02 -13.62
C GLY A 68 -4.69 -0.05 -13.87
N ALA A 69 -5.39 -1.01 -13.26
CA ALA A 69 -6.85 -1.03 -13.23
C ALA A 69 -7.39 -0.01 -12.22
N THR A 70 -8.48 0.67 -12.54
CA THR A 70 -9.10 1.70 -11.68
C THR A 70 -10.58 1.42 -11.48
N VAL A 71 -11.05 1.58 -10.25
CA VAL A 71 -12.49 1.56 -9.92
C VAL A 71 -13.06 2.96 -9.74
N ILE A 72 -12.19 3.97 -9.66
CA ILE A 72 -12.59 5.36 -9.49
C ILE A 72 -12.97 5.96 -10.85
N VAL A 73 -14.17 6.55 -10.92
CA VAL A 73 -14.71 7.27 -12.07
C VAL A 73 -14.49 8.77 -11.89
N GLY A 74 -14.27 9.52 -12.98
CA GLY A 74 -14.09 10.98 -12.91
C GLY A 74 -12.71 11.40 -12.39
N LEU A 75 -11.67 10.63 -12.70
CA LEU A 75 -10.29 10.86 -12.24
C LEU A 75 -9.77 12.28 -12.55
N ASP A 76 -10.19 12.87 -13.66
CA ASP A 76 -9.71 14.18 -14.11
C ASP A 76 -10.07 15.33 -13.14
N GLU A 77 -11.15 15.14 -12.38
CA GLU A 77 -11.67 16.12 -11.41
C GLU A 77 -11.13 15.89 -9.99
N LEU A 78 -10.35 14.82 -9.77
CA LEU A 78 -9.80 14.52 -8.46
C LEU A 78 -8.71 15.52 -8.03
N PRO A 79 -8.51 15.68 -6.70
CA PRO A 79 -7.39 16.42 -6.16
C PRO A 79 -6.06 15.93 -6.73
N LYS A 80 -5.21 16.86 -7.19
CA LYS A 80 -3.89 16.55 -7.78
C LYS A 80 -3.00 15.73 -6.83
N ALA A 81 -3.17 15.88 -5.52
CA ALA A 81 -2.50 15.06 -4.51
C ALA A 81 -2.84 13.55 -4.62
N ILE A 82 -4.10 13.20 -4.89
CA ILE A 82 -4.53 11.81 -5.04
C ILE A 82 -4.08 11.25 -6.37
N LEU A 83 -4.18 12.04 -7.44
CA LEU A 83 -3.64 11.65 -8.73
C LEU A 83 -2.13 11.38 -8.67
N PHE A 84 -1.38 12.25 -8.00
CA PHE A 84 0.04 12.03 -7.75
C PHE A 84 0.29 10.79 -6.91
N TYR A 85 -0.49 10.56 -5.84
CA TYR A 85 -0.33 9.39 -4.99
C TYR A 85 -0.51 8.07 -5.74
N ARG A 86 -1.48 8.01 -6.66
CA ARG A 86 -1.68 6.84 -7.53
C ARG A 86 -0.45 6.56 -8.40
N GLN A 87 0.11 7.61 -9.03
CA GLN A 87 1.32 7.48 -9.84
C GLN A 87 2.54 7.13 -9.00
N LEU A 88 2.62 7.65 -7.77
CA LEU A 88 3.68 7.33 -6.82
C LEU A 88 3.64 5.85 -6.43
N LEU A 89 2.46 5.29 -6.13
CA LEU A 89 2.31 3.86 -5.81
C LEU A 89 2.73 2.96 -6.97
N GLN A 90 2.50 3.38 -8.21
CA GLN A 90 2.90 2.62 -9.40
C GLN A 90 4.41 2.72 -9.70
N TRP A 91 5.05 3.82 -9.30
CA TRP A 91 6.49 4.01 -9.50
C TRP A 91 7.34 3.34 -8.42
N PHE A 92 6.78 3.17 -7.22
CA PHE A 92 7.45 2.59 -6.05
C PHE A 92 7.79 1.11 -6.22
#